data_AF-A0A9X1LN48-F1
#
_entry.id   AF-A0A9X1LN48-F1
#
_cell.length_a   1.000
_cell.length_b   1.000
_cell.length_c   1.000
_cell.angle_alpha   90.00
_cell.angle_beta   90.00
_cell.angle_gamma   90.00
#
_symmetry.space_group_name_H-M   'P 1'
#
loop_
_entity.id
_entity.type
_entity.pdbx_description
1 polymer ?
#
loop_
_entity_poly.entity_id
_entity_poly.type
_entity_poly.pdbx_seq_one_letter_code
_entity_poly.pdbx_strand_id
1 'polypeptide(L)'
;MGKFGNAFSDLWRAMTKGGKDANVRLPELTRRLDDHFEDVKQKVKLLDGTEAPDLTGSHTDRVDRTSTELLYRSDGRSPDVIFAEGFQVRDPSNNDLNTFVHTNGSSNFVSTTRDPDLYQRWGSPYRYTVDAPGGIDVDATMPDGPYAPHMPNPEHEIAFQGGIPAQKIVGAHPVLPDNTLGDWIPNPNYSGRR
;
A
#
# COMPACT_ATOMS: atom_id res chain seq x y z
N MET A 1 20.56 4.66 -15.87
CA MET A 1 19.78 3.67 -16.65
C MET A 1 19.68 2.36 -15.87
N GLY A 2 18.56 2.13 -15.18
CA GLY A 2 18.31 0.91 -14.41
C GLY A 2 17.84 -0.22 -15.32
N LYS A 3 18.44 -1.39 -15.16
CA LYS A 3 18.21 -2.60 -15.97
C LYS A 3 16.86 -3.24 -15.62
N PHE A 4 15.77 -2.73 -16.19
CA PHE A 4 14.52 -3.48 -16.33
C PHE A 4 14.49 -4.12 -17.70
N GLY A 5 14.34 -5.44 -17.71
CA GLY A 5 14.49 -6.26 -18.90
C GLY A 5 15.74 -7.10 -18.76
N ASN A 6 15.53 -8.39 -18.48
CA ASN A 6 16.30 -9.49 -19.07
C ASN A 6 16.08 -10.87 -18.40
N ALA A 7 15.09 -11.06 -17.50
CA ALA A 7 14.82 -12.41 -16.98
C ALA A 7 14.54 -13.43 -18.11
N PHE A 8 13.78 -13.02 -19.13
CA PHE A 8 13.46 -13.88 -20.29
C PHE A 8 14.64 -14.05 -21.26
N SER A 9 15.47 -13.01 -21.44
CA SER A 9 16.66 -13.09 -22.30
C SER A 9 17.81 -13.86 -21.65
N ASP A 10 17.91 -13.81 -20.31
CA ASP A 10 18.89 -14.54 -19.53
C ASP A 10 18.55 -16.03 -19.53
N LEU A 11 17.26 -16.38 -19.48
CA LEU A 11 16.75 -17.73 -19.70
C LEU A 11 17.11 -18.28 -21.10
N TRP A 12 16.96 -17.46 -22.14
CA TRP A 12 17.32 -17.86 -23.51
C TRP A 12 18.84 -17.98 -23.72
N ARG A 13 19.65 -17.14 -23.07
CA ARG A 13 21.12 -17.24 -23.05
C ARG A 13 21.63 -18.45 -22.27
N ALA A 14 20.95 -18.83 -21.18
CA ALA A 14 21.29 -20.01 -20.39
C ALA A 14 20.98 -21.32 -21.13
N MET A 15 19.88 -21.38 -21.87
CA MET A 15 19.53 -22.53 -22.71
C MET A 15 20.43 -22.71 -23.93
N THR A 16 20.97 -21.62 -24.49
CA THR A 16 21.81 -21.67 -25.70
C THR A 16 23.29 -21.96 -25.44
N LYS A 17 23.81 -21.71 -24.23
CA LYS A 17 25.17 -22.09 -23.83
C LYS A 17 25.16 -23.37 -22.99
N GLY A 18 25.08 -24.51 -23.68
CA GLY A 18 25.34 -25.82 -23.09
C GLY A 18 26.77 -25.91 -22.53
N GLY A 19 26.90 -25.82 -21.22
CA GLY A 19 28.16 -25.91 -20.50
C GLY A 19 27.91 -26.11 -19.02
N LYS A 20 28.88 -26.69 -18.30
CA LYS A 20 28.79 -27.18 -16.92
C LYS A 20 28.26 -26.17 -15.87
N ASP A 21 28.18 -24.88 -16.21
CA ASP A 21 27.62 -23.79 -15.40
C ASP A 21 26.07 -23.68 -15.47
N ALA A 22 25.42 -24.34 -16.43
CA ALA A 22 23.96 -24.33 -16.56
C ALA A 22 23.26 -25.01 -15.36
N ASN A 23 23.89 -26.03 -14.77
CA ASN A 23 23.36 -26.77 -13.62
C ASN A 23 23.32 -25.95 -12.33
N VAL A 24 24.09 -24.88 -12.22
CA VAL A 24 24.08 -23.97 -11.05
C VAL A 24 23.17 -22.77 -11.28
N ARG A 25 23.03 -22.32 -12.54
CA ARG A 25 22.22 -21.15 -12.90
C ARG A 25 20.73 -21.45 -13.03
N LEU A 26 20.34 -22.63 -13.52
CA LEU A 26 18.93 -22.99 -13.66
C LEU A 26 18.19 -23.01 -12.31
N PRO A 27 18.70 -23.66 -11.25
CA PRO A 27 18.02 -23.73 -9.96
C PRO A 27 17.86 -22.36 -9.28
N GLU A 28 18.86 -21.47 -9.41
CA GLU A 28 18.79 -20.12 -8.84
C GLU A 28 17.82 -19.23 -9.64
N LEU A 29 17.72 -19.44 -10.96
CA LEU A 29 16.77 -18.72 -11.81
C LEU A 29 15.33 -19.19 -11.57
N THR A 30 15.10 -20.50 -11.39
CA THR A 30 13.79 -21.04 -11.03
C THR A 30 13.36 -20.55 -9.65
N ARG A 31 14.27 -20.55 -8.67
CA ARG A 31 13.99 -20.00 -7.33
C ARG A 31 13.58 -18.53 -7.39
N ARG A 32 14.27 -17.71 -8.18
CA ARG A 32 13.92 -16.28 -8.35
C ARG A 32 12.58 -16.08 -9.06
N LEU A 33 12.24 -16.95 -10.00
CA LEU A 33 10.92 -16.92 -10.66
C LEU A 33 9.83 -17.33 -9.67
N ASP A 34 10.03 -18.40 -8.91
CA ASP A 34 9.09 -18.88 -7.90
C ASP A 34 8.88 -17.83 -6.79
N ASP A 35 9.96 -17.26 -6.25
CA ASP A 35 9.91 -16.16 -5.28
C ASP A 35 9.11 -14.97 -5.85
N HIS A 36 9.33 -14.62 -7.12
CA HIS A 36 8.61 -13.53 -7.77
C HIS A 36 7.14 -13.85 -8.02
N PHE A 37 6.81 -15.09 -8.39
CA PHE A 37 5.43 -15.52 -8.57
C PHE A 37 4.68 -15.59 -7.24
N GLU A 38 5.33 -16.00 -6.14
CA GLU A 38 4.73 -15.98 -4.81
C GLU A 38 4.55 -14.55 -4.28
N ASP A 39 5.50 -13.63 -4.52
CA ASP A 39 5.32 -12.20 -4.24
C ASP A 39 4.15 -11.60 -5.03
N VAL A 40 4.02 -11.94 -6.32
CA VAL A 40 2.90 -11.50 -7.16
C VAL A 40 1.58 -12.12 -6.69
N LYS A 41 1.56 -13.40 -6.30
CA LYS A 41 0.36 -14.04 -5.73
C LYS A 41 -0.03 -13.41 -4.40
N GLN A 42 0.92 -13.16 -3.50
CA GLN A 42 0.63 -12.45 -2.24
C GLN A 42 0.08 -11.06 -2.53
N LYS A 43 0.69 -10.30 -3.44
CA LYS A 43 0.18 -8.99 -3.85
C LYS A 43 -1.23 -9.10 -4.42
N VAL A 44 -1.52 -10.06 -5.29
CA VAL A 44 -2.87 -10.27 -5.85
C VAL A 44 -3.87 -10.70 -4.77
N LYS A 45 -3.49 -11.56 -3.82
CA LYS A 45 -4.32 -11.99 -2.68
C LYS A 45 -4.62 -10.89 -1.67
N LEU A 46 -3.66 -9.98 -1.45
CA LEU A 46 -3.86 -8.80 -0.61
C LEU A 46 -4.79 -7.78 -1.29
N LEU A 47 -4.81 -7.76 -2.62
CA LEU A 47 -5.68 -6.88 -3.42
C LEU A 47 -7.13 -7.34 -3.52
N ASP A 48 -7.41 -8.64 -3.39
CA ASP A 48 -8.77 -9.19 -3.45
C ASP A 48 -9.41 -9.40 -2.06
N GLY A 49 -8.64 -9.24 -0.98
CA GLY A 49 -9.11 -9.29 0.41
C GLY A 49 -9.50 -10.69 0.91
N THR A 50 -9.27 -11.75 0.13
CA THR A 50 -9.77 -13.09 0.47
C THR A 50 -8.82 -13.91 1.36
N GLU A 51 -7.55 -13.50 1.52
CA GLU A 51 -6.56 -14.17 2.38
C GLU A 51 -5.55 -13.20 3.02
N ALA A 52 -5.99 -12.02 3.48
CA ALA A 52 -5.12 -11.19 4.31
C ALA A 52 -4.86 -11.90 5.67
N PRO A 53 -3.64 -11.89 6.21
CA PRO A 53 -3.35 -12.58 7.47
C PRO A 53 -4.17 -11.97 8.61
N ASP A 54 -4.60 -12.82 9.54
CA ASP A 54 -5.37 -12.39 10.70
C ASP A 54 -4.66 -11.27 11.47
N LEU A 55 -5.46 -10.36 12.03
CA LEU A 55 -4.96 -9.35 12.94
C LEU A 55 -4.38 -10.00 14.18
N THR A 56 -3.31 -9.41 14.70
CA THR A 56 -2.65 -9.84 15.95
C THR A 56 -2.80 -8.78 17.04
N GLY A 57 -2.47 -9.11 18.28
CA GLY A 57 -2.54 -8.16 19.39
C GLY A 57 -3.95 -8.01 19.96
N SER A 58 -4.27 -6.83 20.50
CA SER A 58 -5.62 -6.48 20.92
C SER A 58 -6.41 -5.98 19.71
N HIS A 59 -7.68 -6.36 19.58
CA HIS A 59 -8.55 -6.11 18.41
C HIS A 59 -8.29 -7.02 17.21
N THR A 60 -8.49 -8.32 17.41
CA THR A 60 -8.49 -9.32 16.34
C THR A 60 -9.81 -9.40 15.58
N ASP A 61 -10.88 -8.82 16.14
CA ASP A 61 -12.23 -8.81 15.56
C ASP A 61 -12.33 -7.73 14.47
N ARG A 62 -11.67 -8.00 13.34
CA ARG A 62 -11.59 -7.12 12.18
C ARG A 62 -12.97 -6.80 11.61
N VAL A 63 -13.21 -5.51 11.33
CA VAL A 63 -14.36 -5.05 10.55
C VAL A 63 -13.87 -4.45 9.23
N ASP A 64 -14.24 -5.08 8.12
CA ASP A 64 -13.87 -4.61 6.78
C ASP A 64 -14.81 -3.53 6.25
N ARG A 65 -14.22 -2.49 5.66
CA ARG A 65 -14.97 -1.49 4.90
C ARG A 65 -15.54 -2.12 3.63
N THR A 66 -16.85 -1.94 3.43
CA THR A 66 -17.59 -2.45 2.26
C THR A 66 -17.93 -1.36 1.24
N SER A 67 -17.79 -0.09 1.63
CA SER A 67 -18.03 1.06 0.77
C SER A 67 -16.89 1.29 -0.23
N THR A 68 -17.08 2.24 -1.15
CA THR A 68 -16.15 2.53 -2.27
C THR A 68 -15.92 4.02 -2.45
N GLU A 69 -16.14 4.81 -1.39
CA GLU A 69 -15.79 6.22 -1.35
C GLU A 69 -14.28 6.42 -1.58
N LEU A 70 -13.92 7.60 -2.10
CA LEU A 70 -12.53 8.02 -2.20
C LEU A 70 -11.96 8.21 -0.80
N LEU A 71 -10.71 7.79 -0.64
CA LEU A 71 -9.94 7.91 0.58
C LEU A 71 -8.74 8.83 0.35
N TYR A 72 -8.16 9.33 1.43
CA TYR A 72 -7.09 10.31 1.38
C TYR A 72 -5.92 9.87 2.23
N ARG A 73 -4.71 10.22 1.79
CA ARG A 73 -3.48 9.92 2.53
C ARG A 73 -2.52 11.09 2.47
N SER A 74 -2.01 11.49 3.63
CA SER A 74 -0.89 12.41 3.74
C SER A 74 0.42 11.64 3.68
N ASP A 75 1.36 12.05 2.83
CA ASP A 75 2.66 11.36 2.73
C ASP A 75 3.79 12.34 2.38
N GLY A 76 4.99 12.05 2.88
CA GLY A 76 6.21 12.80 2.59
C GLY A 76 6.85 12.45 1.26
N ARG A 77 6.55 11.27 0.71
CA ARG A 77 7.07 10.82 -0.57
C ARG A 77 6.37 11.53 -1.72
N SER A 78 7.13 11.79 -2.78
CA SER A 78 6.66 12.52 -3.96
C SER A 78 5.82 11.64 -4.91
N PRO A 79 4.98 12.28 -5.75
CA PRO A 79 4.10 11.55 -6.66
C PRO A 79 4.83 10.63 -7.63
N ASP A 80 6.04 10.96 -8.08
CA ASP A 80 6.84 10.10 -8.97
C ASP A 80 7.18 8.75 -8.33
N VAL A 81 7.48 8.72 -7.03
CA VAL A 81 7.72 7.49 -6.28
C VAL A 81 6.42 6.73 -6.08
N ILE A 82 5.39 7.41 -5.56
CA ILE A 82 4.11 6.77 -5.20
C ILE A 82 3.36 6.26 -6.43
N PHE A 83 3.41 6.96 -7.57
CA PHE A 83 2.76 6.52 -8.80
C PHE A 83 3.52 5.39 -9.50
N ALA A 84 4.82 5.23 -9.24
CA ALA A 84 5.60 4.10 -9.74
C ALA A 84 5.41 2.84 -8.88
N GLU A 85 5.40 3.00 -7.56
CA GLU A 85 5.51 1.88 -6.62
C GLU A 85 4.19 1.56 -5.90
N GLY A 86 3.27 2.51 -5.79
CA GLY A 86 2.16 2.45 -4.85
C GLY A 86 2.60 2.75 -3.41
N PHE A 87 1.69 2.61 -2.46
CA PHE A 87 2.01 2.66 -1.04
C PHE A 87 2.41 1.27 -0.53
N GLN A 88 3.71 1.09 -0.36
CA GLN A 88 4.29 -0.10 0.26
C GLN A 88 4.18 -0.03 1.79
N VAL A 89 3.98 -1.19 2.42
CA VAL A 89 4.04 -1.37 3.87
C VAL A 89 5.47 -1.31 4.38
N ARG A 90 5.66 -0.98 5.66
CA ARG A 90 6.99 -0.87 6.27
C ARG A 90 7.48 -2.18 6.86
N ASP A 91 6.57 -3.01 7.39
CA ASP A 91 6.88 -4.32 7.95
C ASP A 91 5.73 -5.30 7.68
N PRO A 92 5.81 -6.14 6.63
CA PRO A 92 4.73 -7.07 6.28
C PRO A 92 4.48 -8.17 7.34
N SER A 93 5.36 -8.32 8.34
CA SER A 93 5.21 -9.33 9.40
C SER A 93 4.40 -8.83 10.60
N ASN A 94 4.21 -7.52 10.74
CA ASN A 94 3.53 -6.93 11.88
C ASN A 94 2.06 -6.62 11.56
N ASN A 95 1.14 -7.48 12.02
CA ASN A 95 -0.31 -7.37 11.84
C ASN A 95 -1.04 -6.85 13.10
N ASP A 96 -0.34 -6.20 14.03
CA ASP A 96 -0.96 -5.58 15.21
C ASP A 96 -1.52 -4.20 14.87
N LEU A 97 -2.81 -4.18 14.52
CA LEU A 97 -3.52 -2.96 14.17
C LEU A 97 -3.55 -1.97 15.34
N ASN A 98 -3.75 -2.45 16.57
CA ASN A 98 -3.83 -1.57 17.73
C ASN A 98 -2.53 -0.82 17.97
N THR A 99 -1.40 -1.52 17.94
CA THR A 99 -0.08 -0.89 18.06
C THR A 99 0.16 0.10 16.92
N PHE A 100 -0.25 -0.26 15.70
CA PHE A 100 -0.14 0.62 14.54
C PHE A 100 -0.91 1.93 14.72
N VAL A 101 -2.20 1.87 15.09
CA VAL A 101 -3.06 3.05 15.29
C VAL A 101 -2.48 3.96 16.38
N HIS A 102 -1.96 3.41 17.47
CA HIS A 102 -1.46 4.21 18.59
C HIS A 102 -0.08 4.86 18.33
N THR A 103 0.78 4.20 17.55
CA THR A 103 2.20 4.58 17.45
C THR A 103 2.64 5.01 16.06
N ASN A 104 1.85 4.70 15.04
CA ASN A 104 2.24 4.84 13.62
C ASN A 104 3.60 4.17 13.31
N GLY A 105 3.92 3.11 14.04
CA GLY A 105 5.14 2.32 13.89
C GLY A 105 5.20 1.54 12.57
N SER A 106 6.33 0.89 12.31
CA SER A 106 6.45 0.00 11.15
C SER A 106 5.47 -1.17 11.28
N SER A 107 4.60 -1.33 10.29
CA SER A 107 3.54 -2.33 10.28
C SER A 107 3.23 -2.81 8.86
N ASN A 108 2.34 -3.80 8.76
CA ASN A 108 1.77 -4.30 7.52
C ASN A 108 0.59 -3.44 7.04
N PHE A 109 0.45 -2.21 7.55
CA PHE A 109 -0.68 -1.34 7.23
C PHE A 109 -0.24 -0.04 6.56
N VAL A 110 -1.08 0.42 5.65
CA VAL A 110 -1.04 1.77 5.10
C VAL A 110 -2.31 2.49 5.54
N SER A 111 -2.13 3.54 6.34
CA SER A 111 -3.22 4.39 6.80
C SER A 111 -3.76 5.28 5.68
N THR A 112 -5.08 5.38 5.61
CA THR A 112 -5.83 6.35 4.81
C THR A 112 -7.00 6.87 5.64
N THR A 113 -7.66 7.92 5.19
CA THR A 113 -8.81 8.50 5.89
C THR A 113 -9.96 8.78 4.93
N ARG A 114 -11.18 8.78 5.47
CA ARG A 114 -12.38 9.31 4.79
C ARG A 114 -12.43 10.83 4.74
N ASP A 115 -11.72 11.51 5.65
CA ASP A 115 -11.72 12.96 5.76
C ASP A 115 -10.74 13.59 4.74
N PRO A 116 -11.23 14.30 3.71
CA PRO A 116 -10.37 14.95 2.71
C PRO A 116 -9.48 16.04 3.28
N ASP A 117 -9.81 16.60 4.45
CA ASP A 117 -9.16 17.75 5.06
C ASP A 117 -8.21 17.37 6.20
N LEU A 118 -8.13 16.08 6.58
CA LEU A 118 -7.24 15.61 7.65
C LEU A 118 -5.75 15.93 7.38
N TYR A 119 -5.37 16.10 6.11
CA TYR A 119 -4.01 16.50 5.71
C TYR A 119 -3.51 17.75 6.42
N GLN A 120 -4.42 18.64 6.80
CA GLN A 120 -4.12 19.89 7.47
C GLN A 120 -3.44 19.71 8.83
N ARG A 121 -3.50 18.51 9.43
CA ARG A 121 -2.92 18.19 10.75
C ARG A 121 -1.46 17.68 10.68
N TRP A 122 -0.99 17.21 9.52
CA TRP A 122 0.20 16.35 9.44
C TRP A 122 1.46 17.03 8.91
N GLY A 123 1.36 18.23 8.33
CA GLY A 123 2.49 18.94 7.72
C GLY A 123 3.16 18.17 6.58
N SER A 124 2.49 17.15 6.03
CA SER A 124 3.01 16.37 4.91
C SER A 124 2.91 17.18 3.62
N PRO A 125 3.93 17.14 2.74
CA PRO A 125 3.97 17.92 1.51
C PRO A 125 2.96 17.47 0.45
N TYR A 126 2.31 16.31 0.60
CA TYR A 126 1.35 15.81 -0.38
C TYR A 126 0.12 15.19 0.27
N ARG A 127 -1.04 15.45 -0.34
CA ARG A 127 -2.29 14.74 -0.11
C ARG A 127 -2.65 13.90 -1.34
N TYR A 128 -2.60 12.60 -1.18
CA TYR A 128 -3.01 11.63 -2.19
C TYR A 128 -4.49 11.31 -2.10
N THR A 129 -5.10 11.03 -3.24
CA THR A 129 -6.47 10.50 -3.34
C THR A 129 -6.40 9.05 -3.81
N VAL A 130 -7.11 8.17 -3.12
CA VAL A 130 -7.10 6.72 -3.32
C VAL A 130 -8.50 6.25 -3.65
N ASP A 131 -8.61 5.46 -4.71
CA ASP A 131 -9.81 4.71 -5.11
C ASP A 131 -9.45 3.21 -5.06
N ALA A 132 -9.64 2.62 -3.89
CA ALA A 132 -9.38 1.22 -3.62
C ALA A 132 -10.60 0.61 -2.93
N PRO A 133 -11.01 -0.64 -3.27
CA PRO A 133 -11.99 -1.37 -2.49
C PRO A 133 -11.38 -1.91 -1.18
N GLY A 134 -12.22 -2.27 -0.22
CA GLY A 134 -11.78 -2.91 1.03
C GLY A 134 -11.05 -1.96 1.98
N GLY A 135 -10.11 -2.52 2.76
CA GLY A 135 -9.47 -1.86 3.89
C GLY A 135 -10.25 -2.09 5.19
N ILE A 136 -9.53 -2.07 6.31
CA ILE A 136 -10.08 -2.25 7.65
C ILE A 136 -10.67 -0.92 8.12
N ASP A 137 -11.93 -0.93 8.54
CA ASP A 137 -12.56 0.22 9.17
C ASP A 137 -12.11 0.31 10.62
N VAL A 138 -11.18 1.23 10.92
CA VAL A 138 -10.56 1.34 12.24
C VAL A 138 -11.57 1.79 13.28
N ASP A 139 -12.46 2.74 12.94
CA ASP A 139 -13.51 3.21 13.85
C ASP A 139 -14.46 2.09 14.25
N ALA A 140 -14.77 1.17 13.32
CA ALA A 140 -15.64 0.03 13.59
C ALA A 140 -14.92 -1.12 14.32
N THR A 141 -13.63 -1.34 14.02
CA THR A 141 -12.80 -2.39 14.63
C THR A 141 -12.35 -2.00 16.05
N MET A 142 -12.12 -0.71 16.29
CA MET A 142 -11.63 -0.13 17.54
C MET A 142 -12.51 1.06 17.96
N PRO A 143 -13.78 0.82 18.34
CA PRO A 143 -14.74 1.90 18.64
C PRO A 143 -14.32 2.77 19.82
N ASP A 144 -13.48 2.27 20.73
CA ASP A 144 -12.90 2.96 21.88
C ASP A 144 -11.43 3.39 21.65
N GLY A 145 -10.98 3.38 20.40
CA GLY A 145 -9.61 3.74 20.02
C GLY A 145 -9.30 5.23 20.20
N PRO A 146 -8.01 5.61 20.18
CA PRO A 146 -7.54 6.97 20.49
C PRO A 146 -8.03 8.04 19.50
N TYR A 147 -8.43 7.61 18.30
CA TYR A 147 -8.90 8.47 17.20
C TYR A 147 -10.31 8.11 16.72
N ALA A 148 -11.09 7.42 17.56
CA ALA A 148 -12.46 7.05 17.27
C ALA A 148 -13.37 8.30 17.11
N PRO A 149 -14.57 8.19 16.51
CA PRO A 149 -15.42 9.34 16.17
C PRO A 149 -15.82 10.24 17.35
N HIS A 150 -15.85 9.68 18.56
CA HIS A 150 -16.21 10.41 19.78
C HIS A 150 -15.02 11.09 20.47
N MET A 151 -13.80 10.89 19.96
CA MET A 151 -12.58 11.50 20.47
C MET A 151 -12.43 12.94 19.95
N PRO A 152 -11.60 13.79 20.59
CA PRO A 152 -11.45 15.19 20.18
C PRO A 152 -10.83 15.38 18.79
N ASN A 153 -10.05 14.40 18.31
CA ASN A 153 -9.32 14.43 17.06
C ASN A 153 -9.60 13.15 16.26
N PRO A 154 -10.81 12.94 15.74
CA PRO A 154 -11.12 11.74 14.99
C PRO A 154 -10.35 11.73 13.68
N GLU A 155 -9.97 10.53 13.23
CA GLU A 155 -9.21 10.34 11.98
C GLU A 155 -10.01 9.61 10.89
N HIS A 156 -11.08 8.91 11.24
CA HIS A 156 -11.91 8.14 10.28
C HIS A 156 -11.05 7.23 9.40
N GLU A 157 -10.14 6.51 10.05
CA GLU A 157 -9.08 5.77 9.39
C GLU A 157 -9.61 4.50 8.70
N ILE A 158 -9.12 4.29 7.48
CA ILE A 158 -9.17 3.02 6.78
C ILE A 158 -7.74 2.49 6.61
N ALA A 159 -7.44 1.37 7.26
CA ALA A 159 -6.12 0.75 7.22
C ALA A 159 -6.07 -0.33 6.12
N PHE A 160 -5.19 -0.16 5.14
CA PHE A 160 -4.94 -1.16 4.10
C PHE A 160 -3.83 -2.10 4.50
N GLN A 161 -4.17 -3.35 4.77
CA GLN A 161 -3.19 -4.40 5.05
C GLN A 161 -2.51 -4.86 3.75
N GLY A 162 -1.18 -4.93 3.74
CA GLY A 162 -0.41 -5.29 2.54
C GLY A 162 -0.16 -4.15 1.54
N GLY A 163 -0.63 -2.94 1.85
CA GLY A 163 -0.37 -1.74 1.06
C GLY A 163 -1.43 -1.43 0.01
N ILE A 164 -1.12 -0.47 -0.86
CA ILE A 164 -2.04 0.04 -1.90
C ILE A 164 -1.27 0.16 -3.21
N PRO A 165 -1.71 -0.51 -4.29
CA PRO A 165 -0.98 -0.51 -5.54
C PRO A 165 -1.17 0.84 -6.26
N ALA A 166 -0.21 1.22 -7.11
CA ALA A 166 -0.26 2.49 -7.83
C ALA A 166 -1.55 2.68 -8.64
N GLN A 167 -2.11 1.61 -9.22
CA GLN A 167 -3.32 1.66 -10.05
C GLN A 167 -4.58 2.07 -9.29
N LYS A 168 -4.53 2.06 -7.95
CA LYS A 168 -5.62 2.49 -7.05
C LYS A 168 -5.40 3.88 -6.48
N ILE A 169 -4.33 4.57 -6.88
CA ILE A 169 -4.05 5.95 -6.48
C ILE A 169 -4.50 6.84 -7.62
N VAL A 170 -5.47 7.72 -7.39
CA VAL A 170 -6.07 8.58 -8.43
C VAL A 170 -5.11 9.70 -8.82
N GLY A 171 -4.41 10.26 -7.84
CA GLY A 171 -3.47 11.35 -8.01
C GLY A 171 -3.14 12.02 -6.67
N ALA A 172 -2.55 13.20 -6.74
CA ALA A 172 -2.13 13.95 -5.57
C ALA A 172 -2.29 15.46 -5.76
N HIS A 173 -2.43 16.18 -4.65
CA HIS A 173 -2.13 17.60 -4.58
C HIS A 173 -0.88 17.81 -3.73
N PRO A 174 0.02 18.74 -4.09
CA PRO A 174 0.98 19.28 -3.16
C PRO A 174 0.24 20.11 -2.09
N VAL A 175 0.70 20.04 -0.85
CA VAL A 175 0.24 20.88 0.26
C VAL A 175 1.17 22.09 0.32
N LEU A 176 0.58 23.28 0.17
CA LEU A 176 1.31 24.55 0.15
C LEU A 176 1.63 25.04 1.58
N PRO A 177 2.57 25.98 1.75
CA PRO A 177 2.95 26.48 3.08
C PRO A 177 1.80 27.09 3.90
N ASP A 178 0.73 27.55 3.25
CA ASP A 178 -0.49 28.07 3.88
C ASP A 178 -1.54 26.98 4.16
N ASN A 179 -1.16 25.71 4.03
CA ASN A 179 -2.00 24.53 4.22
C ASN A 179 -3.12 24.37 3.18
N THR A 180 -3.07 25.13 2.09
CA THR A 180 -3.96 24.92 0.93
C THR A 180 -3.39 23.87 -0.02
N LEU A 181 -4.23 23.39 -0.95
CA LEU A 181 -3.83 22.43 -1.97
C LEU A 181 -3.40 23.16 -3.24
N GLY A 182 -2.22 22.83 -3.74
CA GLY A 182 -1.74 23.32 -5.04
C GLY A 182 -2.34 22.54 -6.21
N ASP A 183 -1.72 22.67 -7.39
CA ASP A 183 -2.25 22.08 -8.62
C ASP A 183 -2.36 20.56 -8.55
N TRP A 184 -3.43 20.02 -9.15
CA TRP A 184 -3.67 18.58 -9.23
C TRP A 184 -2.63 17.87 -10.10
N ILE A 185 -2.09 16.77 -9.58
CA ILE A 185 -1.13 15.89 -10.26
C ILE A 185 -1.82 14.54 -10.50
N PRO A 186 -2.30 14.26 -11.72
CA PRO A 186 -2.96 13.00 -12.02
C PRO A 186 -1.95 11.84 -12.05
N ASN A 187 -2.33 10.68 -11.53
CA ASN A 187 -1.55 9.47 -11.69
C ASN A 187 -1.79 8.86 -13.08
N PRO A 188 -0.78 8.76 -13.96
CA PRO A 188 -0.94 8.16 -15.28
C PRO A 188 -1.25 6.65 -15.23
N ASN A 189 -0.95 5.98 -14.11
CA ASN A 189 -1.13 4.55 -13.94
C ASN A 189 -2.49 4.17 -13.31
N TYR A 190 -3.33 5.15 -12.95
CA TYR A 190 -4.63 4.90 -12.35
C TYR A 190 -5.56 4.13 -13.31
N SER A 191 -6.19 3.07 -12.81
CA SER A 191 -7.09 2.20 -13.61
C SER A 191 -8.44 1.92 -12.95
N GLY A 192 -8.83 2.73 -11.96
CA GLY A 192 -10.12 2.63 -11.27
C GLY A 192 -11.29 3.19 -12.09
N ARG A 193 -12.49 3.16 -11.51
CA ARG A 193 -13.71 3.57 -12.22
C ARG A 193 -13.75 5.10 -12.31
N ARG A 194 -13.77 5.62 -13.54
CA ARG A 194 -14.21 7.00 -13.80
C ARG A 194 -15.71 7.15 -13.59
#